data_AF-A0A2E8V9H3-F1
#
_entry.id   AF-A0A2E8V9H3-F1
#
_cell.length_a   1.000
_cell.length_b   1.000
_cell.length_c   1.000
_cell.angle_alpha   90.00
_cell.angle_beta   90.00
_cell.angle_gamma   90.00
#
_symmetry.space_group_name_H-M   'P 1'
#
loop_
_entity.id
_entity.type
_entity.pdbx_description
1 polymer ?
#
loop_
_entity_poly.entity_id
_entity_poly.type
_entity_poly.pdbx_seq_one_letter_code
_entity_poly.pdbx_strand_id
1 'polypeptide(L)'
;KGINSLEGKPNKTPALMEDLATARISVAQTAQRIIHSVPSEDTQRKHDMQVIIEIADSELEDILEIRKLDRNNFDNDMKHRYEAAHEMTIRWVSNYTKLKFDSLATYDRDLHKIS
;
A
#
# COMPACT_ATOMS: atom_id res chain seq x y z
N LYS A 1 1.58 -12.31 8.21
CA LYS A 1 0.12 -12.09 8.11
C LYS A 1 -0.13 -11.55 6.72
N GLY A 2 -0.84 -12.29 5.87
CA GLY A 2 -1.26 -11.77 4.56
C GLY A 2 -2.26 -10.63 4.73
N ILE A 3 -2.17 -9.63 3.85
CA ILE A 3 -3.18 -8.58 3.76
C ILE A 3 -4.43 -9.23 3.19
N ASN A 4 -5.55 -9.10 3.89
CA ASN A 4 -6.78 -9.80 3.55
C ASN A 4 -7.55 -8.99 2.49
N SER A 5 -7.27 -9.22 1.20
CA SER A 5 -7.98 -8.59 0.07
C SER A 5 -9.37 -9.23 -0.15
N LEU A 6 -10.24 -9.08 0.88
CA LEU A 6 -11.63 -9.55 0.88
C LEU A 6 -12.64 -8.42 0.66
N GLU A 7 -12.20 -7.21 0.33
CA GLU A 7 -13.11 -6.13 -0.03
C GLU A 7 -13.99 -6.58 -1.23
N GLY A 8 -15.31 -6.53 -1.06
CA GLY A 8 -16.27 -6.84 -2.12
C GLY A 8 -16.56 -8.33 -2.41
N LYS A 9 -15.94 -9.30 -1.72
CA LYS A 9 -16.24 -10.74 -1.93
C LYS A 9 -17.50 -11.18 -1.16
N PRO A 10 -18.41 -11.96 -1.78
CA PRO A 10 -19.62 -12.42 -1.10
C PRO A 10 -19.23 -13.30 0.11
N ASN A 11 -19.83 -12.99 1.27
CA ASN A 11 -19.83 -13.77 2.52
C ASN A 11 -18.80 -13.46 3.64
N LYS A 12 -18.09 -12.32 3.72
CA LYS A 12 -17.11 -12.12 4.83
C LYS A 12 -16.93 -10.70 5.40
N THR A 13 -16.95 -10.69 6.75
CA THR A 13 -16.45 -9.70 7.75
C THR A 13 -16.90 -8.23 7.65
N PRO A 14 -17.26 -7.57 8.77
CA PRO A 14 -17.57 -6.15 8.75
C PRO A 14 -16.37 -5.35 8.25
N ALA A 15 -16.63 -4.27 7.51
CA ALA A 15 -15.61 -3.32 7.11
C ALA A 15 -14.78 -2.91 8.35
N LEU A 16 -13.49 -3.21 8.35
CA LEU A 16 -12.58 -2.72 9.38
C LEU A 16 -12.43 -1.21 9.17
N MET A 17 -12.57 -0.44 10.24
CA MET A 17 -12.24 0.99 10.21
C MET A 17 -10.73 1.13 10.27
N GLU A 18 -10.10 1.17 9.09
CA GLU A 18 -8.67 1.43 8.98
C GLU A 18 -8.40 2.92 9.15
N ASP A 19 -7.47 3.25 10.04
CA ASP A 19 -6.99 4.60 10.26
C ASP A 19 -5.51 4.74 9.88
N LEU A 20 -4.93 5.90 10.15
CA LEU A 20 -3.53 6.16 9.88
C LEU A 20 -2.59 5.21 10.66
N ALA A 21 -2.98 4.73 11.84
CA ALA A 21 -2.17 3.80 12.62
C ALA A 21 -2.06 2.46 11.90
N THR A 22 -3.12 1.98 11.24
CA THR A 22 -3.05 0.80 10.36
C THR A 22 -2.04 1.00 9.23
N ALA A 23 -2.11 2.12 8.52
CA ALA A 23 -1.18 2.38 7.42
C ALA A 23 0.28 2.40 7.91
N ARG A 24 0.54 3.03 9.05
CA ARG A 24 1.88 3.10 9.65
C ARG A 24 2.41 1.74 10.06
N ILE A 25 1.61 0.91 10.74
CA ILE A 25 2.08 -0.41 11.17
C ILE A 25 2.34 -1.32 9.97
N SER A 26 1.53 -1.24 8.91
CA SER A 26 1.74 -1.98 7.66
C SER A 26 3.06 -1.62 7.00
N VAL A 27 3.35 -0.33 6.82
CA VAL A 27 4.63 0.14 6.25
C VAL A 27 5.82 -0.26 7.11
N ALA A 28 5.71 -0.12 8.43
CA ALA A 28 6.78 -0.50 9.35
C ALA A 28 7.11 -2.01 9.28
N GLN A 29 6.10 -2.87 9.22
CA GLN A 29 6.30 -4.31 9.09
C GLN A 29 6.93 -4.68 7.74
N THR A 30 6.47 -4.07 6.65
CA THR A 30 7.05 -4.27 5.32
C THR A 30 8.53 -3.85 5.29
N ALA A 31 8.85 -2.67 5.81
CA ALA A 31 10.21 -2.19 5.89
C ALA A 31 11.11 -3.09 6.74
N GLN A 32 10.61 -3.59 7.88
CA GLN A 32 11.37 -4.49 8.74
C GLN A 32 11.67 -5.82 8.03
N ARG A 33 10.71 -6.37 7.27
CA ARG A 33 10.93 -7.57 6.45
C ARG A 33 12.03 -7.36 5.39
N ILE A 34 12.06 -6.20 4.75
CA ILE A 34 13.11 -5.83 3.79
C ILE A 34 14.48 -5.73 4.49
N ILE A 35 14.56 -4.95 5.59
CA ILE A 35 15.81 -4.74 6.34
C ILE A 35 16.43 -6.09 6.76
N HIS A 36 15.61 -7.03 7.21
CA HIS A 36 16.06 -8.34 7.64
C HIS A 36 16.12 -9.40 6.54
N SER A 37 15.82 -9.04 5.29
CA SER A 37 15.82 -9.96 4.14
C SER A 37 15.06 -11.26 4.41
N VAL A 38 13.93 -11.15 5.12
CA VAL A 38 13.12 -12.30 5.54
C VAL A 38 12.61 -13.01 4.27
N PRO A 39 12.75 -14.33 4.12
CA PRO A 39 12.12 -15.04 3.01
C PRO A 39 10.61 -15.12 3.21
N SER A 40 9.85 -15.03 2.13
CA SER A 40 8.42 -15.32 2.17
C SER A 40 8.19 -16.81 2.44
N GLU A 41 7.21 -17.13 3.27
CA GLU A 41 6.93 -18.52 3.69
C GLU A 41 6.49 -19.38 2.50
N ASP A 42 5.75 -18.80 1.57
CA ASP A 42 5.14 -19.44 0.41
C ASP A 42 6.08 -19.55 -0.80
N THR A 43 6.75 -18.46 -1.17
CA THR A 43 7.57 -18.38 -2.38
C THR A 43 9.07 -18.54 -2.12
N GLN A 44 9.50 -18.50 -0.85
CA GLN A 44 10.91 -18.45 -0.43
C GLN A 44 11.70 -17.25 -1.01
N ARG A 45 11.04 -16.33 -1.71
CA ARG A 45 11.64 -15.10 -2.23
C ARG A 45 11.92 -14.16 -1.06
N LYS A 46 13.12 -13.59 -1.01
CA LYS A 46 13.48 -12.59 -0.01
C LYS A 46 12.69 -11.31 -0.26
N HIS A 47 12.22 -10.67 0.81
CA HIS A 47 11.58 -9.36 0.68
C HIS A 47 12.65 -8.30 0.34
N ASP A 48 12.48 -7.65 -0.80
CA ASP A 48 13.27 -6.50 -1.23
C ASP A 48 12.34 -5.44 -1.83
N MET A 49 12.88 -4.27 -2.19
CA MET A 49 12.07 -3.19 -2.77
C MET A 49 11.40 -3.58 -4.09
N GLN A 50 12.05 -4.44 -4.89
CA GLN A 50 11.52 -4.85 -6.19
C GLN A 50 10.26 -5.73 -6.01
N VAL A 51 10.29 -6.65 -5.04
CA VAL A 51 9.12 -7.43 -4.63
C VAL A 51 7.98 -6.54 -4.19
N ILE A 52 8.27 -5.51 -3.37
CA ILE A 52 7.21 -4.62 -2.86
C ILE A 52 6.60 -3.78 -3.97
N ILE A 53 7.39 -3.30 -4.93
CA ILE A 53 6.88 -2.55 -6.09
C ILE A 53 5.95 -3.46 -6.91
N GLU A 54 6.38 -4.68 -7.23
CA GLU A 54 5.56 -5.64 -7.99
C GLU A 54 4.21 -5.95 -7.30
N ILE A 55 4.23 -6.14 -5.98
CA ILE A 55 3.00 -6.37 -5.21
C ILE A 55 2.12 -5.12 -5.20
N ALA A 56 2.72 -3.94 -4.99
CA ALA A 56 1.96 -2.69 -4.93
C ALA A 56 1.31 -2.34 -6.27
N ASP A 57 2.00 -2.59 -7.39
CA ASP A 57 1.46 -2.43 -8.74
C ASP A 57 0.27 -3.38 -8.97
N SER A 58 0.41 -4.65 -8.58
CA SER A 58 -0.65 -5.66 -8.69
C SER A 58 -1.88 -5.29 -7.84
N GLU A 59 -1.68 -4.86 -6.60
CA GLU A 59 -2.79 -4.47 -5.71
C GLU A 59 -3.48 -3.18 -6.18
N LEU A 60 -2.73 -2.23 -6.77
CA LEU A 60 -3.33 -1.05 -7.40
C LEU A 60 -4.24 -1.46 -8.56
N GLU A 61 -3.80 -2.37 -9.42
CA GLU A 61 -4.62 -2.87 -10.53
C GLU A 61 -5.91 -3.52 -10.01
N ASP A 62 -5.80 -4.44 -9.05
CA ASP A 62 -6.94 -5.11 -8.42
C ASP A 62 -7.93 -4.12 -7.79
N ILE A 63 -7.43 -3.13 -7.05
CA ILE A 63 -8.27 -2.07 -6.44
C ILE A 63 -9.01 -1.30 -7.53
N LEU A 64 -8.33 -0.88 -8.59
CA LEU A 64 -8.94 -0.13 -9.69
C LEU A 64 -10.00 -0.98 -10.41
N GLU A 65 -9.78 -2.28 -10.58
CA GLU A 65 -10.79 -3.19 -11.14
C GLU A 65 -12.03 -3.30 -10.24
N ILE A 66 -11.85 -3.49 -8.94
CA ILE A 66 -12.95 -3.55 -7.97
C ILE A 66 -13.78 -2.25 -8.02
N ARG A 67 -13.12 -1.08 -8.04
CA ARG A 67 -13.81 0.22 -8.08
C ARG A 67 -14.55 0.46 -9.38
N LYS A 68 -14.03 0.00 -10.53
CA LYS A 68 -14.75 0.07 -11.82
C LYS A 68 -16.05 -0.75 -11.78
N LEU A 69 -16.07 -1.88 -11.09
CA LEU A 69 -17.26 -2.73 -10.95
C LEU A 69 -18.33 -2.12 -10.04
N ASP A 70 -17.96 -1.17 -9.18
CA ASP A 70 -18.86 -0.51 -8.22
C ASP A 70 -19.80 0.56 -8.86
N ARG A 71 -19.81 0.64 -10.21
CA ARG A 71 -20.73 1.30 -11.17
C ARG A 71 -21.19 2.75 -10.95
N ASN A 72 -21.08 3.34 -9.77
CA ASN A 72 -21.69 4.64 -9.45
C ASN A 72 -20.68 5.74 -9.04
N ASN A 73 -19.39 5.45 -8.86
CA ASN A 73 -18.45 6.41 -8.24
C ASN A 73 -16.99 6.37 -8.75
N PHE A 74 -16.68 5.62 -9.81
CA PHE A 74 -15.31 5.58 -10.35
C PHE A 74 -15.12 6.70 -11.39
N ASP A 75 -14.39 7.75 -11.01
CA ASP A 75 -13.99 8.85 -11.87
C ASP A 75 -12.45 8.92 -12.02
N ASN A 76 -11.99 9.78 -12.93
CA ASN A 76 -10.54 9.99 -13.13
C ASN A 76 -9.87 10.56 -11.88
N ASP A 77 -10.57 11.36 -11.08
CA ASP A 77 -10.01 11.92 -9.85
C ASP A 77 -9.78 10.84 -8.79
N MET A 78 -10.68 9.86 -8.67
CA MET A 78 -10.51 8.69 -7.82
C MET A 78 -9.33 7.84 -8.31
N LYS A 79 -9.20 7.62 -9.61
CA LYS A 79 -8.04 6.92 -10.19
C LYS A 79 -6.74 7.61 -9.80
N HIS A 80 -6.63 8.93 -10.02
CA HIS A 80 -5.45 9.71 -9.67
C HIS A 80 -5.13 9.65 -8.16
N ARG A 81 -6.15 9.63 -7.29
CA ARG A 81 -5.94 9.47 -5.84
C ARG A 81 -5.33 8.11 -5.49
N TYR A 82 -5.75 7.03 -6.14
CA TYR A 82 -5.16 5.70 -5.93
C TYR A 82 -3.73 5.62 -6.47
N GLU A 83 -3.46 6.17 -7.64
CA GLU A 83 -2.10 6.27 -8.21
C GLU A 83 -1.17 7.08 -7.29
N ALA A 84 -1.65 8.22 -6.79
CA ALA A 84 -0.90 9.02 -5.83
C ALA A 84 -0.64 8.26 -4.50
N ALA A 85 -1.64 7.53 -3.99
CA ALA A 85 -1.48 6.70 -2.80
C ALA A 85 -0.47 5.55 -3.00
N HIS A 86 -0.43 4.99 -4.21
CA HIS A 86 0.55 3.99 -4.61
C HIS A 86 1.98 4.55 -4.58
N GLU A 87 2.22 5.68 -5.24
CA GLU A 87 3.53 6.36 -5.21
C GLU A 87 3.96 6.71 -3.79
N MET A 88 3.02 7.21 -2.98
CA MET A 88 3.26 7.52 -1.57
C MET A 88 3.69 6.28 -0.79
N THR A 89 3.03 5.14 -1.02
CA THR A 89 3.33 3.87 -0.35
C THR A 89 4.75 3.42 -0.62
N ILE A 90 5.18 3.43 -1.89
CA ILE A 90 6.55 3.08 -2.28
C ILE A 90 7.55 4.01 -1.59
N ARG A 91 7.28 5.32 -1.58
CA ARG A 91 8.15 6.32 -0.94
C ARG A 91 8.23 6.11 0.57
N TRP A 92 7.12 5.82 1.22
CA TRP A 92 7.05 5.55 2.67
C TRP A 92 7.84 4.31 3.05
N VAL A 93 7.67 3.20 2.32
CA VAL A 93 8.46 1.98 2.55
C VAL A 93 9.95 2.25 2.32
N SER A 94 10.31 2.97 1.25
CA SER A 94 11.71 3.36 0.99
C SER A 94 12.32 4.22 2.10
N ASN A 95 11.54 5.12 2.71
CA ASN A 95 12.01 5.93 3.82
C ASN A 95 12.17 5.10 5.10
N TYR A 96 11.20 4.24 5.41
CA TYR A 96 11.24 3.39 6.60
C TYR A 96 12.38 2.35 6.54
N THR A 97 12.69 1.81 5.35
CA THR A 97 13.86 0.94 5.16
C THR A 97 15.19 1.65 5.43
N LYS A 98 15.22 2.98 5.29
CA LYS A 98 16.35 3.87 5.62
C LYS A 98 16.26 4.44 7.03
N LEU A 99 15.33 3.96 7.86
CA LEU A 99 15.06 4.46 9.22
C LEU A 99 14.70 5.96 9.28
N LYS A 100 14.08 6.47 8.21
CA LYS A 100 13.51 7.82 8.12
C LYS A 100 12.00 7.75 8.31
N PHE A 101 11.52 8.17 9.48
CA PHE A 101 10.11 8.05 9.87
C PHE A 101 9.35 9.37 9.69
N ASP A 102 9.39 9.90 8.48
CA ASP A 102 8.68 11.13 8.15
C ASP A 102 7.16 10.92 8.30
N SER A 103 6.49 11.89 8.92
CA SER A 103 5.03 11.80 9.08
C SER A 103 4.34 11.93 7.73
N LEU A 104 3.13 11.37 7.58
CA LEU A 104 2.36 11.52 6.34
C LEU A 104 2.00 13.00 6.07
N ALA A 105 1.95 13.84 7.10
CA ALA A 105 1.74 15.28 7.00
C ALA A 105 2.97 16.06 6.48
N THR A 106 4.13 15.41 6.42
CA THR A 106 5.36 15.97 5.82
C THR A 106 5.31 15.90 4.29
N TYR A 107 4.40 15.12 3.73
CA TYR A 107 4.24 14.99 2.28
C TYR A 107 3.16 15.95 1.81
N ASP A 108 3.52 16.79 0.84
CA ASP A 108 2.54 17.56 0.10
C ASP A 108 1.67 16.60 -0.74
N ARG A 109 0.39 16.97 -0.94
CA ARG A 109 -0.50 16.21 -1.84
C ARG A 109 0.02 16.23 -3.27
N ASP A 110 0.78 17.25 -3.63
CA ASP A 110 1.66 17.22 -4.79
C ASP A 110 2.90 16.38 -4.46
N LEU A 111 2.90 15.11 -4.89
CA LEU A 111 4.04 14.17 -4.74
C LEU A 111 5.38 14.71 -5.26
N HIS A 112 5.36 15.76 -6.09
CA HIS A 112 6.51 16.48 -6.63
C HIS A 112 7.11 17.55 -5.71
N LYS A 113 6.48 17.89 -4.58
CA LYS A 113 7.01 18.85 -3.62
C LYS A 113 7.32 18.15 -2.30
N ILE A 114 8.60 18.21 -1.94
CA ILE A 114 9.03 17.94 -0.57
C ILE A 114 8.90 19.29 0.15
N SER A 115 8.06 19.36 1.19
CA SER A 115 7.99 20.54 2.04
C SER A 115 9.19 20.64 2.97
#